data_AF-A0AAD8NG13-F1
#
_entry.id   AF-A0AAD8NG13-F1
#
_cell.length_a   1.000
_cell.length_b   1.000
_cell.length_c   1.000
_cell.angle_alpha   90.00
_cell.angle_beta   90.00
_cell.angle_gamma   90.00
#
_symmetry.space_group_name_H-M   'P 1'
#
loop_
_entity.id
_entity.type
_entity.pdbx_description
1 polymer ?
#
loop_
_entity_poly.entity_id
_entity_poly.type
_entity_poly.pdbx_seq_one_letter_code
_entity_poly.pdbx_strand_id
1 'polypeptide(L)'
;MFKTHKEQEASRNMEESGRERLKRHRVEMSGRVWIPEIWGQEDNLVNWIDCTVFDSCLEKRSIMSAREALIQEGRATLMSARSRSVA
;
A
#
# COMPACT_ATOMS: atom_id res chain seq x y z
N MET A 1 41.69 -2.04 -20.34
CA MET A 1 40.84 -0.83 -20.30
C MET A 1 40.22 -0.76 -18.92
N PHE A 2 40.86 -0.04 -17.99
CA PHE A 2 40.40 0.02 -16.60
C PHE A 2 39.26 1.04 -16.54
N LYS A 3 38.04 0.57 -16.27
CA LYS A 3 36.92 1.47 -15.94
C LYS A 3 37.35 2.35 -14.79
N THR A 4 37.16 3.66 -14.93
CA THR A 4 37.47 4.61 -13.86
C THR A 4 36.50 4.39 -12.71
N HIS A 5 36.95 4.56 -11.46
CA HIS A 5 36.12 4.34 -10.26
C HIS A 5 34.76 5.07 -10.31
N LYS A 6 34.72 6.22 -10.99
CA LYS A 6 33.53 7.04 -11.21
C LYS A 6 32.47 6.36 -12.10
N GLU A 7 32.86 5.56 -13.09
CA GLU A 7 31.93 4.83 -13.97
C GLU A 7 31.34 3.58 -13.30
N GLN A 8 32.05 2.98 -12.34
CA GLN A 8 31.55 1.84 -11.56
C GLN A 8 30.52 2.24 -10.50
N GLU A 9 30.65 3.42 -9.90
CA GLU A 9 29.66 3.94 -8.93
C GLU A 9 28.35 4.33 -9.62
N ALA A 10 28.42 4.93 -10.81
CA ALA A 10 27.23 5.25 -11.60
C ALA A 10 26.47 4.00 -12.07
N SER A 11 27.16 2.92 -12.45
CA SER A 11 26.51 1.65 -12.82
C SER A 11 25.92 0.92 -11.60
N ARG A 12 26.61 0.94 -10.45
CA ARG A 12 26.09 0.37 -9.19
C ARG A 12 24.76 1.01 -8.75
N ASN A 13 24.60 2.32 -8.98
CA ASN A 13 23.36 3.02 -8.64
C ASN A 13 22.18 2.66 -9.55
N MET A 14 22.41 2.14 -10.75
CA MET A 14 21.33 1.71 -11.66
C MET A 14 20.83 0.28 -11.38
N GLU A 15 21.62 -0.53 -10.66
CA GLU A 15 21.28 -1.92 -10.27
C GLU A 15 20.83 -2.05 -8.81
N GLU A 16 20.66 -0.93 -8.09
CA GLU A 16 20.17 -0.96 -6.71
C GLU A 16 18.67 -1.27 -6.70
N SER A 17 18.26 -2.40 -6.13
CA SER A 17 16.82 -2.70 -5.99
C SER A 17 16.16 -1.65 -5.09
N GLY A 18 14.84 -1.48 -5.24
CA GLY A 18 14.07 -0.54 -4.42
C GLY A 18 14.28 -0.72 -2.91
N ARG A 19 14.61 -1.95 -2.47
CA ARG A 19 14.90 -2.26 -1.07
C ARG A 19 16.23 -1.67 -0.62
N GLU A 20 17.31 -1.85 -1.37
CA GLU A 20 18.64 -1.34 -1.04
C GLU A 20 18.62 0.20 -1.04
N ARG A 21 17.96 0.79 -2.05
CA ARG A 21 17.75 2.24 -2.12
C ARG A 21 17.03 2.80 -0.89
N LEU A 22 15.97 2.13 -0.43
CA LEU A 22 15.23 2.57 0.75
C LEU A 22 16.04 2.39 2.05
N LYS A 23 16.79 1.29 2.19
CA LYS A 23 17.66 1.06 3.35
C LYS A 23 18.69 2.15 3.50
N ARG A 24 19.39 2.48 2.41
CA ARG A 24 20.40 3.52 2.38
C ARG A 24 19.81 4.89 2.72
N HIS A 25 18.69 5.25 2.09
CA HIS A 25 18.00 6.51 2.35
C HIS A 25 17.56 6.70 3.81
N ARG A 26 17.06 5.64 4.47
CA ARG A 26 16.69 5.69 5.90
C ARG A 26 17.87 6.03 6.79
N VAL A 27 19.06 5.49 6.49
CA VAL A 27 20.28 5.79 7.25
C VAL A 27 20.76 7.21 6.96
N GLU A 28 20.79 7.61 5.69
CA GLU A 28 21.24 8.93 5.26
C GLU A 28 20.39 10.07 5.86
N MET A 29 19.06 9.91 5.86
CA MET A 29 18.11 10.95 6.27
C MET A 29 17.71 10.90 7.74
N SER A 30 18.13 9.88 8.49
CA SER A 30 17.83 9.74 9.92
C SER A 30 18.27 11.00 10.69
N GLY A 31 17.33 11.66 11.35
CA GLY A 31 17.58 12.89 12.12
C GLY A 31 17.89 14.14 11.29
N ARG A 32 17.87 14.07 9.95
CA ARG A 32 18.13 15.21 9.06
C ARG A 32 16.86 15.83 8.49
N VAL A 33 15.72 15.16 8.65
CA VAL A 33 14.43 15.63 8.17
C VAL A 33 13.64 16.24 9.31
N TRP A 34 13.13 17.45 9.08
CA TRP A 34 12.19 18.11 9.98
C TRP A 34 10.77 17.84 9.51
N ILE A 35 9.88 17.52 10.44
CA ILE A 35 8.44 17.47 10.17
C ILE A 35 7.93 18.90 10.33
N PRO A 36 7.34 19.51 9.28
CA PRO A 36 6.76 20.84 9.39
C PRO A 36 5.77 20.96 10.56
N GLU A 37 5.72 22.13 11.19
CA GLU A 37 4.78 22.40 12.30
C GLU A 37 3.32 22.35 11.83
N ILE A 38 3.10 22.70 10.56
CA ILE A 38 1.79 22.74 9.90
C ILE A 38 1.82 21.77 8.73
N TRP A 39 0.84 20.88 8.66
CA TRP A 39 0.63 19.93 7.57
C TRP A 39 -0.14 20.57 6.40
N GLY A 40 -1.00 21.54 6.68
CA GLY A 40 -1.78 22.29 5.68
C GLY A 40 -3.12 21.64 5.32
N GLN A 41 -3.59 20.68 6.11
CA GLN A 41 -4.87 19.99 5.99
C GLN A 41 -5.62 19.95 7.33
N GLU A 42 -5.30 20.87 8.23
CA GLU A 42 -5.84 20.93 9.59
C GLU A 42 -7.37 21.07 9.59
N ASP A 43 -7.94 21.76 8.61
CA ASP A 43 -9.39 21.95 8.46
C ASP A 43 -10.13 20.61 8.28
N ASN A 44 -9.47 19.59 7.72
CA ASN A 44 -10.07 18.26 7.57
C ASN A 44 -10.19 17.52 8.89
N LEU A 45 -9.37 17.85 9.91
CA LEU A 45 -9.41 17.17 11.20
C LEU A 45 -10.77 17.34 11.88
N VAL A 46 -11.41 18.51 11.73
CA VAL A 46 -12.76 18.75 12.26
C VAL A 46 -13.78 17.82 11.60
N ASN A 47 -13.67 17.64 10.29
CA ASN A 47 -14.59 16.81 9.51
C ASN A 47 -14.34 15.31 9.68
N TRP A 48 -13.15 14.90 10.13
CA TRP A 48 -12.80 13.49 10.35
C TRP A 48 -13.12 12.97 11.74
N ILE A 49 -13.53 13.84 12.67
CA ILE A 49 -14.02 13.41 13.99
C ILE A 49 -15.34 12.65 13.84
N ASP A 50 -16.15 13.01 12.85
CA ASP A 50 -17.42 12.37 12.58
C ASP A 50 -17.24 11.22 11.55
N CYS A 51 -17.00 10.00 12.06
CA CYS A 51 -16.89 8.80 11.23
C CYS A 51 -18.18 8.46 10.46
N THR A 52 -19.32 9.08 10.78
CA THR A 52 -20.61 8.77 10.13
C THR A 52 -20.60 9.03 8.63
N VAL A 53 -19.77 9.97 8.14
CA VAL A 53 -19.62 10.25 6.70
C VAL A 53 -18.96 9.06 5.97
N PHE A 54 -17.98 8.41 6.61
CA PHE A 54 -17.34 7.22 6.06
C PHE A 54 -18.22 5.98 6.23
N ASP A 55 -18.86 5.82 7.38
CA ASP A 55 -19.71 4.68 7.69
C ASP A 55 -20.98 4.66 6.83
N SER A 56 -21.60 5.82 6.58
CA SER A 56 -22.76 5.93 5.68
C SER A 56 -22.42 5.51 4.23
N CYS A 57 -21.17 5.66 3.80
CA CYS A 57 -20.73 5.12 2.52
C CYS A 57 -20.68 3.58 2.53
N LEU A 58 -20.32 2.96 3.65
CA LEU A 58 -20.29 1.51 3.83
C LEU A 58 -21.68 0.91 4.03
N GLU A 59 -22.62 1.69 4.57
CA GLU A 59 -24.04 1.32 4.69
C GLU A 59 -24.79 1.33 3.35
N LYS A 60 -24.17 1.81 2.27
CA LYS A 60 -24.76 1.75 0.93
C LYS A 60 -25.06 0.30 0.59
N ARG A 61 -26.34 0.01 0.29
CA ARG A 61 -26.82 -1.33 -0.08
C ARG A 61 -25.96 -1.99 -1.16
N SER A 62 -25.43 -1.22 -2.10
CA SER A 62 -24.55 -1.73 -3.16
C SER A 62 -23.25 -2.36 -2.63
N ILE A 63 -22.62 -1.79 -1.60
CA ILE A 63 -21.39 -2.33 -1.01
C ILE A 63 -21.70 -3.62 -0.25
N MET A 64 -22.79 -3.63 0.53
CA MET A 64 -23.23 -4.84 1.24
C MET A 64 -23.58 -5.97 0.27
N SER A 65 -24.33 -5.69 -0.80
CA SER A 65 -24.65 -6.67 -1.84
C SER A 65 -23.41 -7.17 -2.58
N ALA A 66 -22.44 -6.29 -2.88
CA ALA A 66 -21.17 -6.70 -3.50
C ALA A 66 -20.39 -7.65 -2.58
N ARG A 67 -20.33 -7.37 -1.28
CA ARG A 67 -19.71 -8.25 -0.28
C ARG A 67 -20.41 -9.62 -0.24
N GLU A 68 -21.73 -9.66 -0.22
CA GLU A 68 -22.49 -10.91 -0.23
C GLU A 68 -22.24 -11.73 -1.50
N ALA A 69 -22.22 -11.09 -2.67
CA ALA A 69 -21.92 -11.74 -3.94
C ALA A 69 -20.52 -12.37 -3.93
N LEU A 70 -19.50 -11.65 -3.47
CA LEU A 70 -18.13 -12.18 -3.35
C LEU A 70 -18.04 -13.35 -2.37
N ILE A 71 -18.77 -13.29 -1.25
CA ILE A 71 -18.83 -14.40 -0.29
C ILE A 71 -19.50 -15.64 -0.91
N GLN A 72 -20.59 -15.45 -1.64
CA GLN A 72 -21.30 -16.53 -2.33
C GLN A 72 -20.43 -17.16 -3.42
N GLU A 73 -19.77 -16.36 -4.25
CA GLU A 73 -18.84 -16.82 -5.29
C GLU A 73 -17.65 -17.59 -4.69
N GLY A 74 -17.05 -17.07 -3.62
CA GLY A 74 -15.97 -17.75 -2.91
C GLY A 74 -16.40 -19.11 -2.35
N ARG A 75 -17.61 -19.20 -1.77
CA ARG A 75 -18.18 -20.47 -1.29
C ARG A 75 -18.46 -21.43 -2.44
N ALA A 76 -19.07 -20.96 -3.52
CA ALA A 76 -19.38 -21.79 -4.70
C ALA A 76 -18.10 -22.36 -5.33
N THR A 77 -17.06 -21.53 -5.47
CA THR A 77 -15.74 -21.94 -5.97
C THR A 77 -15.10 -23.00 -5.08
N LEU A 78 -15.15 -22.81 -3.76
CA LEU A 78 -14.61 -23.78 -2.79
C LEU A 78 -15.38 -25.10 -2.82
N MET A 79 -16.71 -25.06 -2.88
CA MET A 79 -17.56 -26.25 -2.98
C MET A 79 -17.29 -27.01 -4.27
N SER A 80 -17.18 -26.31 -5.40
CA SER A 80 -16.82 -26.89 -6.70
C SER A 80 -15.40 -27.50 -6.71
N ALA A 81 -14.43 -26.85 -6.08
CA ALA A 81 -13.08 -27.41 -5.90
C ALA A 81 -13.08 -28.69 -5.04
N ARG A 82 -13.87 -28.71 -3.96
CA ARG A 82 -14.03 -29.88 -3.09
C ARG A 82 -14.68 -31.06 -3.80
N SER A 83 -15.74 -30.84 -4.57
CA SER A 83 -16.42 -31.89 -5.34
C SER A 83 -15.51 -32.52 -6.39
N ARG A 84 -14.54 -31.76 -6.94
CA ARG A 84 -13.53 -32.28 -7.88
C ARG A 84 -12.38 -33.05 -7.22
N SER A 85 -12.18 -32.88 -5.91
CA SER A 85 -11.14 -33.59 -5.16
C SER A 85 -11.62 -34.93 -4.59
N VAL A 86 -12.93 -35.20 -4.63
CA VAL A 86 -13.56 -36.43 -4.09
C VAL A 86 -13.99 -37.39 -5.22
N ALA A 87 -13.90 -36.94 -6.47
CA ALA A 87 -14.03 -37.78 -7.68
C ALA A 87 -12.62 -38.15 -8.18
#